data_AF-A0A6I2ZTT6-F1
#
_entry.id   AF-A0A6I2ZTT6-F1
#
_cell.length_a   1.000
_cell.length_b   1.000
_cell.length_c   1.000
_cell.angle_alpha   90.00
_cell.angle_beta   90.00
_cell.angle_gamma   90.00
#
_symmetry.space_group_name_H-M   'P 1'
#
loop_
_entity.id
_entity.type
_entity.pdbx_description
1 polymer ?
#
loop_
_entity_poly.entity_id
_entity_poly.type
_entity_poly.pdbx_seq_one_letter_code
_entity_poly.pdbx_strand_id
1 'polypeptide(L)'
;MADSVEINLGKGAVYPALVVGVIGSVIALLIKGKSGLIAGGFALLIVFIFFIIHLIISKISNDLDPIAVMGLALFSYFSKVLILGVFLLVIVNKISIENLDRPSFGAIAIAVTVAWLGGEVRAFLKLKLHMPLPKKTN
;
A
#
# COMPACT_ATOMS: atom_id res chain seq x y z
N MET A 1 -17.99 -2.12 -16.63
CA MET A 1 -16.85 -1.21 -16.97
C MET A 1 -16.14 -0.67 -15.73
N ALA A 2 -16.83 -0.34 -14.63
CA ALA A 2 -16.19 0.09 -13.37
C ALA A 2 -15.22 -0.96 -12.80
N ASP A 3 -15.65 -2.24 -12.74
CA ASP A 3 -14.81 -3.34 -12.22
C ASP A 3 -13.49 -3.50 -12.99
N SER A 4 -13.50 -3.32 -14.32
CA SER A 4 -12.27 -3.41 -15.12
C SER A 4 -11.29 -2.26 -14.86
N VAL A 5 -11.79 -1.09 -14.46
CA VAL A 5 -10.94 0.07 -14.12
C VAL A 5 -10.29 -0.13 -12.76
N GLU A 6 -11.06 -0.53 -11.75
CA GLU A 6 -10.55 -0.84 -10.41
C GLU A 6 -9.51 -1.97 -10.44
N ILE A 7 -9.75 -3.02 -11.21
CA ILE A 7 -8.79 -4.13 -11.39
C ILE A 7 -7.49 -3.63 -12.05
N ASN A 8 -7.57 -2.73 -13.04
CA ASN A 8 -6.38 -2.19 -13.70
C ASN A 8 -5.60 -1.23 -12.81
N LEU A 9 -6.28 -0.41 -11.99
CA LEU A 9 -5.66 0.44 -10.98
C LEU A 9 -4.96 -0.42 -9.93
N GLY A 10 -5.65 -1.43 -9.39
CA GLY A 10 -5.10 -2.36 -8.41
C GLY A 10 -3.87 -3.12 -8.94
N LYS A 11 -3.92 -3.64 -10.17
CA LYS A 11 -2.77 -4.30 -10.80
C LYS A 11 -1.57 -3.36 -11.00
N GLY A 12 -1.85 -2.11 -11.39
CA GLY A 12 -0.81 -1.10 -11.57
C GLY A 12 -0.11 -0.70 -10.26
N ALA A 13 -0.79 -0.88 -9.13
CA ALA A 13 -0.30 -0.54 -7.81
C ALA A 13 0.39 -1.74 -7.10
N VAL A 14 -0.20 -2.94 -7.18
CA VAL A 14 0.30 -4.15 -6.50
C VAL A 14 1.60 -4.67 -7.09
N TYR A 15 1.74 -4.67 -8.43
CA TYR A 15 2.93 -5.19 -9.09
C TYR A 15 4.23 -4.47 -8.69
N PRO A 16 4.34 -3.12 -8.79
CA PRO A 16 5.56 -2.42 -8.38
C PRO A 16 5.84 -2.57 -6.88
N ALA A 17 4.80 -2.60 -6.03
CA ALA A 17 4.95 -2.80 -4.60
C ALA A 17 5.57 -4.17 -4.27
N LEU A 18 5.07 -5.24 -4.91
CA LEU A 18 5.62 -6.58 -4.75
C LEU A 18 7.07 -6.68 -5.24
N VAL A 19 7.37 -6.12 -6.41
CA VAL A 19 8.74 -6.12 -6.96
C VAL A 19 9.70 -5.41 -6.01
N VAL A 20 9.36 -4.21 -5.54
CA VAL A 20 10.21 -3.46 -4.62
C VAL A 20 10.34 -4.15 -3.26
N GLY A 21 9.27 -4.77 -2.76
CA GLY A 21 9.32 -5.49 -1.49
C GLY A 21 10.16 -6.76 -1.56
N VAL A 22 10.08 -7.51 -2.65
CA VAL A 22 10.93 -8.69 -2.87
C VAL A 22 12.39 -8.27 -3.00
N ILE A 23 12.69 -7.27 -3.84
CA ILE A 23 14.06 -6.76 -4.01
C ILE A 23 14.61 -6.23 -2.69
N GLY A 24 13.84 -5.42 -1.96
CA GLY A 24 14.21 -4.88 -0.66
C GLY A 24 14.48 -5.99 0.37
N SER A 25 13.64 -7.03 0.39
CA SER A 25 13.82 -8.18 1.28
C SER A 25 15.08 -8.98 0.95
N VAL A 26 15.39 -9.17 -0.34
CA VAL A 26 16.62 -9.83 -0.79
C VAL A 26 17.85 -9.00 -0.41
N ILE A 27 17.82 -7.68 -0.62
CA ILE A 27 18.92 -6.79 -0.23
C ILE A 27 19.13 -6.84 1.30
N ALA A 28 18.06 -6.77 2.09
CA ALA A 28 18.14 -6.86 3.54
C ALA A 28 18.64 -8.23 4.01
N LEU A 29 18.28 -9.32 3.33
CA LEU A 29 18.85 -10.65 3.58
C LEU A 29 20.36 -10.67 3.37
N LEU A 30 20.87 -10.04 2.30
CA LEU A 30 22.30 -10.03 2.00
C LEU A 30 23.10 -9.18 3.02
N ILE A 31 22.52 -8.10 3.53
CA ILE A 31 23.21 -7.16 4.44
C ILE A 31 23.06 -7.56 5.92
N LYS A 32 21.88 -8.05 6.32
CA LYS A 32 21.49 -8.30 7.73
C LYS A 32 21.19 -9.77 8.02
N GLY A 33 21.35 -10.66 7.04
CA GLY A 33 21.03 -12.07 7.19
C GLY A 33 19.52 -12.32 7.39
N LYS A 34 19.19 -13.39 8.12
CA LYS A 34 17.80 -13.84 8.31
C LYS A 34 16.89 -12.76 8.92
N SER A 35 17.44 -11.93 9.80
CA SER A 35 16.73 -10.83 10.45
C SER A 35 16.20 -9.79 9.44
N GLY A 36 16.99 -9.49 8.41
CA GLY A 36 16.58 -8.58 7.33
C GLY A 36 15.49 -9.16 6.43
N LEU A 37 15.52 -10.47 6.17
CA LEU A 37 14.46 -11.15 5.41
C LEU A 37 13.13 -11.14 6.16
N ILE A 38 13.16 -11.43 7.46
CA ILE A 38 11.98 -11.39 8.33
C ILE A 38 11.40 -9.97 8.36
N ALA A 39 12.27 -8.96 8.47
CA ALA A 39 11.89 -7.56 8.40
C ALA A 39 11.18 -7.21 7.09
N GLY A 40 11.69 -7.68 5.95
CA GLY A 40 11.06 -7.51 4.65
C GLY A 40 9.69 -8.19 4.53
N GLY A 41 9.54 -9.40 5.06
CA GLY A 41 8.25 -10.10 5.10
C GLY A 41 7.19 -9.35 5.90
N PHE A 42 7.57 -8.84 7.08
CA PHE A 42 6.69 -8.01 7.90
C PHE A 42 6.34 -6.67 7.25
N ALA A 43 7.28 -6.04 6.56
CA ALA A 43 7.05 -4.82 5.79
C ALA A 43 6.03 -5.05 4.67
N LEU A 44 6.16 -6.15 3.93
CA LEU A 44 5.18 -6.55 2.91
C LEU A 44 3.80 -6.80 3.51
N LEU A 45 3.72 -7.50 4.65
CA LEU A 45 2.47 -7.81 5.33
C LEU A 45 1.73 -6.53 5.77
N ILE A 46 2.41 -5.59 6.41
CA ILE A 46 1.76 -4.37 6.90
C ILE A 46 1.28 -3.49 5.75
N VAL A 47 2.09 -3.34 4.69
CA VAL A 47 1.68 -2.56 3.51
C VAL A 47 0.52 -3.23 2.78
N PHE A 48 0.50 -4.56 2.72
CA PHE A 48 -0.63 -5.31 2.17
C PHE A 48 -1.93 -5.05 2.95
N ILE A 49 -1.89 -5.03 4.30
CA ILE A 49 -3.06 -4.68 5.11
C ILE A 49 -3.55 -3.25 4.79
N PHE A 50 -2.62 -2.29 4.67
CA PHE A 50 -2.96 -0.91 4.31
C PHE A 50 -3.60 -0.80 2.94
N PHE A 51 -3.15 -1.63 2.00
CA PHE A 51 -3.71 -1.72 0.65
C PHE A 51 -5.16 -2.24 0.69
N ILE A 52 -5.45 -3.29 1.45
CA ILE A 52 -6.82 -3.80 1.59
C ILE A 52 -7.75 -2.75 2.18
N ILE A 53 -7.31 -2.03 3.22
CA ILE A 53 -8.08 -0.92 3.80
C ILE A 53 -8.34 0.15 2.75
N HIS A 54 -7.31 0.54 1.99
CA HIS A 54 -7.45 1.52 0.92
C HIS A 54 -8.50 1.11 -0.12
N LEU A 55 -8.48 -0.16 -0.57
CA LEU A 55 -9.48 -0.67 -1.51
C LEU A 55 -10.90 -0.67 -0.93
N ILE A 56 -11.07 -1.11 0.32
CA ILE A 56 -12.37 -1.12 1.00
C ILE A 56 -12.92 0.31 1.10
N ILE A 57 -12.08 1.25 1.54
CA ILE A 57 -12.46 2.66 1.68
C ILE A 57 -12.78 3.28 0.32
N SER A 58 -11.99 3.00 -0.70
CA SER A 58 -12.27 3.46 -2.07
C SER A 58 -13.61 2.94 -2.58
N LYS A 59 -13.93 1.67 -2.33
CA LYS A 59 -15.19 1.06 -2.75
C LYS A 59 -16.39 1.66 -2.01
N ILE A 60 -16.30 1.82 -0.69
CA ILE A 60 -17.37 2.40 0.12
C ILE A 60 -17.60 3.87 -0.24
N SER A 61 -16.53 4.60 -0.56
CA SER A 61 -16.61 6.03 -0.90
C SER A 61 -17.39 6.33 -2.18
N ASN A 62 -17.56 5.37 -3.10
CA ASN A 62 -18.24 5.60 -4.38
C ASN A 62 -19.74 5.87 -4.21
N ASP A 63 -20.34 5.36 -3.14
CA ASP A 63 -21.79 5.39 -2.91
C ASP A 63 -22.20 6.39 -1.80
N LEU A 64 -21.26 7.22 -1.32
CA LEU A 64 -21.46 8.12 -0.19
C LEU A 64 -21.54 9.60 -0.59
N ASP A 65 -22.38 10.35 0.13
CA ASP A 65 -22.43 11.81 0.02
C ASP A 65 -21.10 12.45 0.45
N PRO A 66 -20.75 13.64 -0.08
CA PRO A 66 -19.43 14.25 0.13
C PRO A 66 -19.01 14.41 1.60
N ILE A 67 -19.94 14.72 2.51
CA ILE A 67 -19.66 14.85 3.94
C ILE A 67 -19.24 13.50 4.55
N ALA A 68 -19.90 12.41 4.15
CA ALA A 68 -19.58 11.08 4.63
C ALA A 68 -18.22 10.59 4.07
N VAL A 69 -17.89 10.93 2.83
CA VAL A 69 -16.57 10.66 2.23
C VAL A 69 -15.44 11.32 3.03
N MET A 70 -15.64 12.57 3.47
CA MET A 70 -14.65 13.27 4.30
C MET A 70 -14.43 12.58 5.65
N GLY A 71 -15.52 12.14 6.31
CA GLY A 71 -15.43 11.38 7.56
C GLY A 71 -14.74 10.01 7.39
N LEU A 72 -15.08 9.30 6.31
CA LEU A 72 -14.48 8.02 5.96
C LEU A 72 -12.97 8.13 5.68
N ALA A 73 -12.55 9.22 5.04
CA ALA A 73 -11.14 9.50 4.79
C ALA A 73 -10.35 9.68 6.10
N LEU A 74 -10.88 10.44 7.07
CA LEU A 74 -10.26 10.59 8.39
C LEU A 74 -10.22 9.26 9.16
N PHE A 75 -11.31 8.48 9.10
CA PHE A 75 -11.37 7.15 9.71
C PHE A 75 -10.34 6.18 9.13
N SER A 76 -10.12 6.23 7.80
CA SER A 76 -9.09 5.46 7.11
C SER A 76 -7.69 5.79 7.62
N TYR A 77 -7.36 7.08 7.75
CA TYR A 77 -6.07 7.50 8.31
C TYR A 77 -5.90 7.07 9.77
N PHE A 78 -6.94 7.27 10.59
CA PHE A 78 -6.92 6.84 11.98
C PHE A 78 -6.70 5.32 12.12
N SER A 79 -7.41 4.54 11.30
CA SER A 79 -7.26 3.08 11.25
C SER A 79 -5.84 2.66 10.87
N LYS A 80 -5.24 3.29 9.86
CA LYS A 80 -3.84 3.01 9.46
C LYS A 80 -2.86 3.31 10.59
N VAL A 81 -3.02 4.45 11.26
CA VAL A 81 -2.16 4.83 12.40
C VAL A 81 -2.33 3.85 13.56
N LEU A 82 -3.55 3.47 13.91
CA LEU A 82 -3.82 2.48 14.95
C LEU A 82 -3.19 1.13 14.62
N ILE A 83 -3.38 0.64 13.40
CA ILE A 83 -2.83 -0.64 12.97
C ILE A 83 -1.31 -0.60 13.00
N LEU A 84 -0.68 0.47 12.53
CA LEU A 84 0.77 0.63 12.64
C LEU A 84 1.22 0.69 14.10
N GLY A 85 0.50 1.42 14.95
CA GLY A 85 0.80 1.54 16.38
C GLY A 85 0.74 0.18 17.08
N VAL A 86 -0.33 -0.58 16.87
CA VAL A 86 -0.49 -1.95 17.40
C VAL A 86 0.58 -2.86 16.82
N PHE A 87 0.83 -2.78 15.52
CA PHE A 87 1.85 -3.58 14.85
C PHE A 87 3.23 -3.34 15.48
N LEU A 88 3.63 -2.07 15.64
CA LEU A 88 4.90 -1.72 16.27
C LEU A 88 4.92 -2.18 17.72
N LEU A 89 3.87 -1.93 18.50
CA LEU A 89 3.82 -2.35 19.90
C LEU A 89 3.87 -3.88 20.08
N VAL A 90 3.26 -4.66 19.20
CA VAL A 90 3.24 -6.12 19.31
C VAL A 90 4.54 -6.71 18.76
N ILE A 91 4.91 -6.37 17.53
CA ILE A 91 6.03 -6.99 16.81
C ILE A 91 7.36 -6.45 17.32
N VAL A 92 7.51 -5.14 17.49
CA VAL A 92 8.80 -4.53 17.86
C VAL A 92 9.16 -4.77 19.32
N ASN A 93 8.16 -4.87 20.22
CA ASN A 93 8.43 -5.19 21.63
C ASN A 93 8.60 -6.68 21.90
N LYS A 94 7.92 -7.57 21.15
CA LYS A 94 8.01 -9.02 21.40
C LYS A 94 9.16 -9.69 20.65
N ILE A 95 9.65 -9.11 19.55
CA ILE A 95 10.74 -9.69 18.75
C ILE A 95 12.04 -8.93 19.01
N SER A 96 13.09 -9.66 19.41
CA SER A 96 14.43 -9.09 19.61
C SER A 96 15.03 -8.59 18.30
N ILE A 97 15.96 -7.63 18.39
CA ILE A 97 16.60 -7.02 17.21
C ILE A 97 17.42 -8.04 16.40
N GLU A 98 17.88 -9.10 17.06
CA GLU A 98 18.57 -10.23 16.44
C GLU A 98 17.68 -11.00 15.46
N ASN A 99 16.37 -10.98 15.70
CA ASN A 99 15.37 -11.65 14.88
C ASN A 99 14.62 -10.69 13.95
N LEU A 100 14.63 -9.38 14.22
CA LEU A 100 13.99 -8.35 13.40
C LEU A 100 14.82 -7.06 13.32
N ASP A 101 15.44 -6.83 12.16
CA ASP A 101 16.17 -5.60 11.87
C ASP A 101 15.17 -4.47 11.60
N ARG A 102 14.93 -3.66 12.63
CA ARG A 102 13.95 -2.56 12.62
C ARG A 102 14.24 -1.51 11.53
N PRO A 103 15.50 -1.11 11.27
CA PRO A 103 15.81 -0.18 10.18
C PRO A 103 15.45 -0.75 8.81
N SER A 104 15.78 -2.01 8.53
CA SER A 104 15.42 -2.67 7.27
C SER A 104 13.91 -2.77 7.11
N PHE A 105 13.18 -3.11 8.19
CA PHE A 105 11.71 -3.12 8.18
C PHE A 105 11.15 -1.75 7.75
N GLY A 106 11.59 -0.68 8.39
CA GLY A 106 11.12 0.67 8.09
C GLY A 106 11.48 1.11 6.67
N ALA A 107 12.72 0.87 6.25
CA ALA A 107 13.19 1.23 4.91
C ALA A 107 12.41 0.49 3.80
N ILE A 108 12.19 -0.81 3.96
CA ILE A 108 11.42 -1.61 2.99
C ILE A 108 9.96 -1.16 3.01
N ALA A 109 9.35 -0.93 4.18
CA ALA A 109 7.96 -0.49 4.28
C ALA A 109 7.73 0.85 3.55
N ILE A 110 8.64 1.81 3.71
CA ILE A 110 8.60 3.09 3.01
C ILE A 110 8.77 2.88 1.50
N ALA A 111 9.78 2.11 1.08
CA ALA A 111 10.05 1.87 -0.34
C ALA A 111 8.87 1.19 -1.05
N VAL A 112 8.27 0.17 -0.43
CA VAL A 112 7.09 -0.53 -0.95
C VAL A 112 5.89 0.41 -1.03
N THR A 113 5.68 1.25 -0.01
CA THR A 113 4.58 2.23 0.00
C THR A 113 4.74 3.25 -1.13
N VAL A 114 5.95 3.76 -1.36
CA VAL A 114 6.24 4.69 -2.48
C VAL A 114 6.00 4.01 -3.82
N ALA A 115 6.48 2.77 -3.98
CA ALA A 115 6.29 1.99 -5.21
C ALA A 115 4.80 1.73 -5.50
N TRP A 116 4.04 1.42 -4.45
CA TRP A 116 2.60 1.27 -4.51
C TRP A 116 1.91 2.55 -4.98
N LEU A 117 2.13 3.67 -4.27
CA LEU A 117 1.52 4.97 -4.60
C LEU A 117 1.89 5.44 -6.01
N GLY A 118 3.16 5.31 -6.39
CA GLY A 118 3.61 5.65 -7.74
C GLY A 118 2.96 4.77 -8.82
N GLY A 119 2.79 3.48 -8.53
CA GLY A 119 2.07 2.55 -9.41
C GLY A 119 0.61 2.94 -9.62
N GLU A 120 -0.08 3.31 -8.54
CA GLU A 120 -1.48 3.75 -8.57
C GLU A 120 -1.65 5.05 -9.39
N VAL A 121 -0.79 6.04 -9.13
CA VAL A 121 -0.77 7.31 -9.89
C VAL A 121 -0.52 7.05 -11.38
N ARG A 122 0.45 6.21 -11.73
CA ARG A 122 0.75 5.87 -13.12
C ARG A 122 -0.44 5.17 -13.79
N ALA A 123 -1.08 4.23 -13.11
CA ALA A 123 -2.25 3.52 -13.63
C ALA A 123 -3.41 4.49 -13.88
N PHE A 124 -3.65 5.40 -12.94
CA PHE A 124 -4.68 6.43 -13.05
C PHE A 124 -4.44 7.40 -14.22
N LEU A 125 -3.20 7.88 -14.39
CA LEU A 125 -2.83 8.73 -15.52
C LEU A 125 -3.01 8.01 -16.86
N LYS A 126 -2.61 6.73 -16.95
CA LYS A 126 -2.78 5.93 -18.16
C LYS A 126 -4.26 5.80 -18.54
N LEU A 127 -5.16 5.63 -17.58
CA LEU A 127 -6.60 5.53 -17.82
C LEU A 127 -7.21 6.87 -18.29
N LYS A 128 -6.78 8.00 -17.70
CA LYS A 128 -7.25 9.33 -18.13
C LYS A 128 -6.86 9.68 -19.56
N LEU A 129 -5.67 9.28 -19.99
CA LEU A 129 -5.16 9.58 -21.34
C LEU A 129 -5.86 8.80 -22.46
N HIS A 130 -6.52 7.68 -22.14
CA HIS A 130 -7.19 6.81 -23.13
C HIS A 130 -8.72 6.96 -23.14
N MET A 131 -9.29 7.93 -22.43
CA MET A 131 -10.72 8.22 -22.54
C MET A 131 -11.02 8.97 -23.85
N PRO A 132 -11.92 8.46 -24.72
CA PRO A 132 -12.38 9.24 -25.86
C PRO A 132 -13.07 10.52 -25.35
N LEU A 133 -12.74 11.65 -25.97
CA LEU A 133 -13.33 12.95 -25.62
C LEU A 133 -14.87 12.87 -25.69
N PRO A 134 -15.60 13.52 -24.78
CA PRO A 134 -17.06 13.53 -24.80
C PRO A 134 -17.55 13.98 -26.17
N LYS A 135 -18.42 13.16 -26.79
CA LYS A 135 -19.00 13.46 -28.10
C LYS A 135 -19.83 14.72 -27.95
N LYS A 136 -19.41 15.81 -28.60
CA LYS A 136 -20.13 17.09 -28.59
C LYS A 136 -21.50 16.86 -29.24
N THR A 137 -22.55 16.81 -28.44
CA THR A 137 -23.94 16.87 -28.94
C THR A 137 -24.22 18.32 -29.32
N ASN A 138 -24.35 18.57 -30.62
CA ASN A 138 -24.86 19.84 -31.15
C ASN A 138 -26.36 19.97 -30.91
#